data_AF-W2X9F2-F1
#
_entry.id   AF-W2X9F2-F1
#
_cell.length_a   1.000
_cell.length_b   1.000
_cell.length_c   1.000
_cell.angle_alpha   90.00
_cell.angle_beta   90.00
_cell.angle_gamma   90.00
#
_symmetry.space_group_name_H-M   'P 1'
#
loop_
_entity.id
_entity.type
_entity.pdbx_description
1 polymer ?
#
loop_
_entity_poly.entity_id
_entity_poly.type
_entity_poly.pdbx_seq_one_letter_code
_entity_poly.pdbx_strand_id
1 'polypeptide(L)'
;MKPFFGYNETLEEESSDEELSFADEALVDIDVTAVELPYVGVEWIPPTSNDVKRLFSQAGLVYSDRRQSMLPGTLENLLFLQKNRALWNEATVDCAAAKNPKK
;
A
#
# COMPACT_ATOMS: atom_id res chain seq x y z
N MET A 1 -9.91 -11.58 -2.05
CA MET A 1 -10.63 -10.64 -1.15
C MET A 1 -11.49 -9.78 -2.05
N LYS A 2 -12.81 -9.97 -2.03
CA LYS A 2 -13.75 -9.24 -2.90
C LYS A 2 -13.88 -7.80 -2.39
N PRO A 3 -14.09 -6.79 -3.26
CA PRO A 3 -14.53 -5.48 -2.81
C PRO A 3 -15.86 -5.60 -2.05
N PHE A 4 -16.05 -4.73 -1.06
CA PHE A 4 -17.18 -4.75 -0.12
C PHE A 4 -18.51 -4.31 -0.76
N PHE A 5 -18.49 -3.68 -1.94
CA PHE A 5 -19.70 -3.37 -2.69
C PHE A 5 -20.19 -4.62 -3.42
N GLY A 6 -20.90 -5.45 -2.67
CA GLY A 6 -21.64 -6.59 -3.18
C GLY A 6 -23.05 -6.17 -3.59
N TYR A 7 -23.39 -6.58 -4.82
CA TYR A 7 -24.72 -6.79 -5.37
C TYR A 7 -25.59 -5.55 -5.59
N ASN A 8 -25.58 -5.10 -6.83
CA ASN A 8 -26.77 -4.60 -7.52
C ASN A 8 -27.70 -5.80 -7.81
N GLU A 9 -28.46 -6.21 -6.79
CA GLU A 9 -29.66 -7.00 -7.01
C GLU A 9 -30.70 -6.05 -7.61
N THR A 10 -31.06 -6.27 -8.87
CA THR A 10 -32.17 -5.58 -9.53
C THR A 10 -33.47 -6.00 -8.83
N LEU A 11 -33.78 -5.31 -7.74
CA LEU A 11 -35.10 -5.30 -7.15
C LEU A 11 -35.90 -4.27 -7.96
N GLU A 12 -36.78 -4.78 -8.82
CA GLU A 12 -37.85 -4.01 -9.43
C GLU A 12 -38.72 -3.49 -8.27
N GLU A 13 -38.51 -2.25 -7.85
CA GLU A 13 -39.41 -1.57 -6.92
C GLU A 13 -40.30 -0.62 -7.73
N GLU A 14 -41.60 -0.91 -7.61
CA GLU A 14 -42.70 -0.14 -8.15
C GLU A 14 -42.58 1.34 -7.80
N SER A 15 -43.02 2.19 -8.72
CA SER A 15 -43.08 3.64 -8.56
C SER A 15 -44.02 4.03 -7.41
N SER A 16 -43.46 4.21 -6.21
CA SER A 16 -44.02 5.13 -5.21
C SER A 16 -43.10 6.34 -5.11
N ASP A 17 -43.69 7.53 -5.13
CA ASP A 17 -42.99 8.80 -4.95
C ASP A 17 -42.38 8.86 -3.54
N GLU A 18 -41.22 8.22 -3.35
CA GLU A 18 -40.46 8.30 -2.11
C GLU A 18 -39.68 9.61 -2.11
N GLU A 19 -40.06 10.52 -1.20
CA GLU A 19 -39.23 11.67 -0.85
C GLU A 19 -37.84 11.15 -0.45
N LEU A 20 -36.81 11.55 -1.19
CA LEU A 20 -35.43 11.13 -0.94
C LEU A 20 -35.09 11.39 0.53
N SER A 21 -34.53 10.37 1.19
CA SER A 21 -34.02 10.53 2.54
C SER A 21 -32.97 11.64 2.57
N PHE A 22 -32.88 12.39 3.67
CA PHE A 22 -31.88 13.45 3.86
C PHE A 22 -30.44 12.97 3.52
N ALA A 23 -30.15 11.69 3.76
CA ALA A 23 -28.86 11.09 3.41
C ALA A 23 -28.67 10.90 1.89
N ASP A 24 -29.73 10.56 1.15
CA ASP A 24 -29.69 10.38 -0.30
C ASP A 24 -29.63 11.73 -1.02
N GLU A 25 -30.35 12.75 -0.54
CA GLU A 25 -30.25 14.11 -1.07
C GLU A 25 -28.84 14.70 -0.89
N ALA A 26 -28.22 14.47 0.27
CA ALA A 26 -26.84 14.91 0.53
C ALA A 26 -25.80 14.20 -0.35
N LEU A 27 -26.07 12.98 -0.83
CA LEU A 27 -25.19 12.26 -1.75
C LEU A 27 -25.35 12.71 -3.20
N VAL A 28 -26.54 13.17 -3.59
CA VAL A 28 -26.80 13.72 -4.94
C VAL A 28 -26.03 15.03 -5.18
N ASP A 29 -25.88 15.85 -4.14
CA ASP A 29 -25.17 17.14 -4.23
C ASP A 29 -23.64 17.00 -4.22
N ILE A 30 -23.10 15.84 -3.84
CA ILE A 30 -21.65 15.58 -3.89
C ILE A 30 -21.34 14.86 -5.18
N ASP A 31 -21.24 15.63 -6.27
CA ASP A 31 -20.57 15.16 -7.47
C ASP A 31 -19.05 15.11 -7.20
N VAL A 32 -18.61 14.02 -6.58
CA VAL A 32 -17.20 13.71 -6.26
C VAL A 32 -16.32 13.80 -7.51
N THR A 33 -16.90 13.70 -8.71
CA THR A 33 -16.17 13.70 -9.99
C THR A 33 -15.97 15.10 -10.59
N ALA A 34 -16.77 16.10 -10.18
CA ALA A 34 -16.71 17.47 -10.70
C ALA A 34 -15.95 18.46 -9.78
N VAL A 35 -15.62 18.06 -8.55
CA VAL A 35 -14.78 18.87 -7.66
C VAL A 35 -13.32 18.68 -8.07
N GLU A 36 -12.71 19.73 -8.65
CA GLU A 36 -11.25 19.81 -8.79
C GLU A 36 -10.63 19.83 -7.38
N LEU A 37 -10.40 18.63 -6.82
CA LEU A 37 -9.74 18.51 -5.54
C LEU A 37 -8.31 19.04 -5.71
N PRO A 38 -7.84 19.95 -4.85
CA PRO A 38 -6.47 20.50 -4.94
C PRO A 38 -5.40 19.44 -4.64
N TYR A 39 -5.82 18.20 -4.36
CA TYR A 39 -4.97 17.08 -4.00
C TYR A 39 -4.91 16.08 -5.15
N VAL A 40 -3.70 15.68 -5.51
CA VAL A 40 -3.46 14.62 -6.48
C VAL A 40 -4.00 13.30 -5.92
N GLY A 41 -4.73 12.54 -6.73
CA GLY A 41 -5.22 11.21 -6.39
C GLY A 41 -4.07 10.29 -5.96
N VAL A 42 -4.18 9.72 -4.77
CA VAL A 42 -3.20 8.79 -4.17
C VAL A 42 -3.65 7.34 -4.27
N GLU A 43 -4.36 6.99 -5.34
CA GLU A 43 -4.91 5.64 -5.56
C GLU A 43 -3.83 4.53 -5.55
N TRP A 44 -2.59 4.89 -5.89
CA TRP A 44 -1.44 3.99 -5.86
C TRP A 44 -0.88 3.76 -4.45
N ILE A 45 -1.24 4.60 -3.47
CA ILE A 45 -0.86 4.42 -2.08
C ILE A 45 -1.87 3.46 -1.44
N PRO A 46 -1.44 2.30 -0.93
CA PRO A 46 -2.36 1.40 -0.27
C PRO A 46 -3.00 2.09 0.95
N PRO A 47 -4.32 1.91 1.18
CA PRO A 47 -5.06 2.60 2.22
C PRO A 47 -4.64 2.20 3.65
N THR A 48 -3.76 1.20 3.79
CA THR A 48 -3.32 0.69 5.09
C THR A 48 -1.81 0.52 5.17
N SER A 49 -1.25 0.77 6.34
CA SER A 49 0.17 0.56 6.66
C SER A 49 0.55 -0.92 6.83
N ASN A 50 -0.21 -1.85 6.26
CA ASN A 50 0.01 -3.30 6.43
C ASN A 50 1.40 -3.74 5.97
N ASP A 51 1.90 -3.20 4.85
CA ASP A 51 3.22 -3.58 4.33
C ASP A 51 4.36 -3.09 5.23
N VAL A 52 4.21 -1.90 5.79
CA VAL A 52 5.15 -1.33 6.76
C VAL A 52 5.12 -2.14 8.06
N LYS A 53 3.93 -2.50 8.56
CA LYS A 53 3.79 -3.36 9.74
C LYS A 53 4.46 -4.73 9.51
N ARG A 54 4.21 -5.37 8.35
CA ARG A 54 4.85 -6.63 7.96
C ARG A 54 6.37 -6.50 7.84
N LEU A 55 6.87 -5.37 7.32
CA LEU A 55 8.29 -5.06 7.27
C LEU A 55 8.89 -5.05 8.68
N PHE A 56 8.30 -4.30 9.62
CA PHE A 56 8.84 -4.19 10.98
C PHE A 56 8.70 -5.48 11.79
N SER A 57 7.65 -6.27 11.58
CA SER A 57 7.56 -7.62 12.16
C SER A 57 8.68 -8.53 11.67
N GLN A 58 9.03 -8.47 10.38
CA GLN A 58 10.16 -9.22 9.82
C GLN A 58 11.50 -8.67 10.31
N ALA A 59 11.62 -7.34 10.44
CA ALA A 59 12.81 -6.69 10.98
C ALA A 59 13.10 -7.15 12.41
N GLY A 60 12.07 -7.34 13.24
CA GLY A 60 12.24 -7.91 14.58
C GLY A 60 12.82 -9.33 14.60
N LEU A 61 12.61 -10.13 13.54
CA LEU A 61 13.25 -11.46 13.41
C LEU A 61 14.73 -11.34 13.00
N VAL A 62 15.05 -10.36 12.14
CA VAL A 62 16.42 -10.08 11.68
C VAL A 62 17.25 -9.47 12.81
N TYR A 63 16.66 -8.56 13.57
CA TYR A 63 17.23 -7.91 14.74
C TYR A 63 16.98 -8.74 16.01
N SER A 64 17.69 -9.86 16.11
CA SER A 64 17.69 -10.73 17.29
C SER A 64 18.88 -10.43 18.20
N ASP A 65 18.85 -10.88 19.45
CA ASP A 65 19.92 -10.66 20.46
C ASP A 65 21.33 -11.01 19.95
N ARG A 66 21.44 -12.10 19.16
CA ARG A 66 22.71 -12.53 18.55
C ARG A 66 23.24 -11.59 17.46
N ARG A 67 22.40 -10.69 16.95
CA ARG A 67 22.68 -9.77 15.85
C ARG A 67 22.60 -8.30 16.28
N GLN A 68 22.49 -8.04 17.59
CA GLN A 68 22.48 -6.68 18.16
C GLN A 68 23.78 -5.90 17.90
N SER A 69 24.89 -6.58 17.56
CA SER A 69 26.15 -5.93 17.18
C SER A 69 26.16 -5.35 15.77
N MET A 70 25.07 -5.51 15.01
CA MET A 70 24.95 -4.97 13.66
C MET A 70 24.79 -3.45 13.67
N LEU A 71 25.57 -2.75 12.85
CA LEU A 71 25.37 -1.32 12.61
C LEU A 71 23.96 -1.06 12.04
N PRO A 72 23.25 0.01 12.48
CA PRO A 72 21.91 0.33 11.98
C PRO A 72 21.81 0.38 10.45
N GLY A 73 22.78 1.00 9.78
CA GLY A 73 22.81 1.06 8.31
C GLY A 73 22.95 -0.32 7.64
N THR A 74 23.61 -1.28 8.30
CA THR A 74 23.68 -2.67 7.79
C THR A 74 22.31 -3.34 7.90
N LEU A 75 21.58 -3.11 8.99
CA LEU A 75 20.22 -3.63 9.15
C LEU A 75 19.28 -3.06 8.07
N GLU A 76 19.33 -1.75 7.85
CA GLU A 76 18.54 -1.06 6.82
C GLU A 76 18.81 -1.64 5.42
N ASN A 77 20.08 -1.83 5.07
CA ASN A 77 20.47 -2.42 3.79
C ASN A 77 19.96 -3.86 3.63
N LEU A 78 20.04 -4.69 4.68
CA LEU A 78 19.52 -6.06 4.64
C LEU A 78 18.01 -6.08 4.44
N LEU A 79 17.26 -5.22 5.14
CA LEU A 79 15.81 -5.13 5.01
C LEU A 79 15.40 -4.63 3.62
N PHE A 80 16.10 -3.63 3.11
CA PHE A 80 15.89 -3.09 1.76
C PHE A 80 16.06 -4.17 0.70
N LEU A 81 17.18 -4.91 0.76
CA LEU A 81 17.46 -6.00 -0.16
C LEU A 81 16.43 -7.13 -0.01
N GLN A 82 16.09 -7.52 1.22
CA GLN A 82 15.12 -8.59 1.46
C GLN A 82 13.73 -8.27 0.89
N LYS A 83 13.25 -7.03 1.03
CA LYS A 83 11.95 -6.62 0.46
C LYS A 83 11.96 -6.53 -1.04
N ASN A 84 13.03 -6.00 -1.61
CA ASN A 84 13.14 -5.78 -3.05
C ASN A 84 13.74 -6.98 -3.78
N ARG A 85 13.61 -8.20 -3.24
CA ARG A 85 14.23 -9.42 -3.80
C ARG A 85 13.86 -9.69 -5.27
N ALA A 86 12.70 -9.24 -5.73
CA ALA A 86 12.32 -9.36 -7.14
C ALA A 86 13.09 -8.42 -8.08
N LEU A 87 13.68 -7.34 -7.55
CA LEU A 87 14.36 -6.29 -8.32
C LEU A 87 15.87 -6.53 -8.46
N TRP A 88 16.43 -7.52 -7.77
CA TRP A 88 17.86 -7.84 -7.85
C TRP A 88 18.09 -9.34 -7.84
N ASN A 89 19.11 -9.77 -8.58
CA ASN A 89 19.63 -11.12 -8.56
C ASN A 89 21.14 -11.09 -8.30
N GLU A 90 21.75 -12.26 -8.11
CA GLU A 90 23.19 -12.41 -7.86
C GLU A 90 24.02 -11.70 -8.94
N ALA A 91 23.64 -11.85 -10.21
CA ALA A 91 24.32 -11.20 -11.33
C ALA A 91 24.27 -9.66 -11.27
N THR A 92 23.15 -9.06 -10.85
CA THR A 92 23.02 -7.61 -10.68
C THR A 92 23.94 -7.12 -9.56
N VAL A 93 24.06 -7.89 -8.48
CA VAL A 93 24.94 -7.57 -7.35
C VAL A 93 26.40 -7.67 -7.75
N ASP A 94 26.79 -8.72 -8.46
CA ASP A 94 28.16 -8.91 -8.96
C ASP A 94 28.57 -7.79 -9.92
N CYS A 95 27.67 -7.40 -10.83
CA CYS A 95 27.89 -6.27 -11.73
C CYS A 95 28.06 -4.95 -10.95
N ALA A 96 27.26 -4.73 -9.90
CA ALA A 96 27.36 -3.53 -9.07
C ALA A 96 28.64 -3.50 -8.23
N ALA A 97 29.09 -4.66 -7.73
CA ALA A 97 30.33 -4.81 -6.98
C ALA A 97 31.57 -4.58 -7.87
N ALA A 98 31.57 -5.11 -9.09
CA ALA A 98 32.65 -4.87 -10.07
C ALA A 98 32.80 -3.38 -10.42
N LYS A 99 31.69 -2.62 -10.43
CA LYS A 99 31.71 -1.16 -10.68
C LYS A 99 32.21 -0.34 -9.50
N ASN A 100 32.17 -0.88 -8.28
CA ASN A 100 32.60 -0.19 -7.05
C ASN A 100 33.66 -1.02 -6.33
N PRO A 101 34.89 -1.11 -6.86
CA PRO A 101 35.96 -1.82 -6.19
C PRO A 101 36.22 -1.18 -4.83
N LYS A 102 36.25 -2.00 -3.78
CA LYS A 102 36.62 -1.53 -2.43
C LYS A 102 38.04 -0.95 -2.51
N LYS A 103 38.18 0.33 -2.15
CA LYS A 103 39.48 0.98 -1.95
C LYS A 103 40.25 0.32 -0.81
#